data_AF-A0A9P0AEC9-F1
#
_entry.id   AF-A0A9P0AEC9-F1
#
_cell.length_a   1.000
_cell.length_b   1.000
_cell.length_c   1.000
_cell.angle_alpha   90.00
_cell.angle_beta   90.00
_cell.angle_gamma   90.00
#
_symmetry.space_group_name_H-M   'P 1'
#
loop_
_entity.id
_entity.type
_entity.pdbx_description
1 polymer ?
#
loop_
_entity_poly.entity_id
_entity_poly.type
_entity_poly.pdbx_seq_one_letter_code
_entity_poly.pdbx_strand_id
1 'polypeptide(L)' 'MWYVLYPLDLYNDSAYYALTLFRKQFLYDEVEAGINLCFDQFVYKLSEQILAHYNCTNNISQQVFC' A
#
# COMPACT_ATOMS: atom_id res chain seq x y z
N MET A 1 -2.63 -11.99 2.13
CA MET A 1 -2.64 -10.60 2.66
C MET A 1 -1.38 -10.21 3.43
N TRP A 2 -0.66 -11.13 4.08
CA TRP A 2 0.53 -10.79 4.92
C TRP A 2 1.78 -10.30 4.17
N TYR A 3 1.88 -10.47 2.85
CA TYR A 3 3.04 -10.06 2.04
C TYR A 3 2.87 -8.70 1.36
N VAL A 4 1.78 -7.98 1.63
CA VAL A 4 1.47 -6.70 0.99
C VAL A 4 2.45 -5.59 1.36
N LEU A 5 3.13 -5.71 2.51
CA LEU A 5 4.09 -4.72 3.00
C LEU A 5 5.52 -4.97 2.53
N TYR A 6 5.83 -6.14 1.98
CA TYR A 6 7.17 -6.47 1.46
C TYR A 6 7.67 -5.47 0.38
N PRO A 7 6.82 -5.03 -0.56
CA PRO A 7 7.20 -4.01 -1.53
C PRO A 7 7.49 -2.64 -0.91
N LEU A 8 6.91 -2.31 0.24
CA LEU A 8 7.22 -1.06 0.94
C LEU A 8 8.65 -1.05 1.51
N ASP A 9 9.18 -2.21 1.94
CA ASP A 9 10.58 -2.31 2.38
C ASP A 9 11.57 -2.07 1.24
N LEU A 10 11.22 -2.44 0.00
CA LEU A 10 12.07 -2.18 -1.16
C LEU A 10 12.25 -0.68 -1.41
N TYR A 11 11.22 0.12 -1.15
CA TYR A 11 11.31 1.58 -1.23
C TYR A 11 12.24 2.17 -0.17
N ASN A 12 12.28 1.56 1.02
CA ASN A 12 13.18 1.96 2.09
C ASN A 12 14.64 1.70 1.72
N ASP A 13 14.94 0.52 1.15
CA ASP A 13 16.27 0.21 0.62
C ASP A 13 16.69 1.16 -0.51
N SER A 14 15.75 1.48 -1.40
CA SER A 14 15.96 2.41 -2.53
C SER A 14 16.30 3.82 -2.06
N ALA A 15 15.55 4.33 -1.08
CA ALA A 15 15.78 5.64 -0.47
C ALA A 15 17.13 5.68 0.27
N TYR A 16 17.47 4.60 0.98
CA TYR A 16 18.76 4.47 1.64
C TYR A 16 19.92 4.50 0.64
N TYR A 17 19.82 3.76 -0.48
CA TYR A 17 20.82 3.78 -1.55
C TYR A 17 20.96 5.17 -2.20
N ALA A 18 19.85 5.87 -2.43
CA ALA A 18 19.85 7.22 -3.00
C ALA A 18 20.64 8.21 -2.12
N LEU A 19 20.46 8.14 -0.81
CA LEU A 19 21.11 9.04 0.15
C LEU A 19 22.55 8.65 0.49
N THR A 20 22.84 7.35 0.62
CA THR A 20 24.15 6.87 1.11
C THR A 20 25.17 6.62 0.00
N LEU A 21 24.75 6.02 -1.12
CA LEU A 21 25.63 5.63 -2.22
C LEU A 21 25.70 6.69 -3.30
N PHE A 22 24.54 7.16 -3.79
CA PHE A 22 24.50 8.17 -4.84
C PHE A 22 24.68 9.59 -4.30
N ARG A 23 24.27 9.85 -3.05
CA ARG A 23 24.31 11.18 -2.40
C ARG A 23 23.67 12.27 -3.26
N LYS A 24 22.55 11.93 -3.91
CA LYS A 24 21.79 12.83 -4.77
C LYS A 24 20.40 13.04 -4.20
N GLN A 25 20.06 14.28 -3.91
CA GLN A 25 18.75 14.66 -3.34
C GLN A 25 17.61 14.39 -4.32
N PHE A 26 17.79 14.69 -5.61
CA PHE A 26 16.74 14.48 -6.63
C PHE A 26 16.28 13.02 -6.76
N LEU A 27 17.18 12.06 -6.54
CA LEU A 27 16.85 10.62 -6.58
C LEU A 27 15.98 10.21 -5.39
N TYR A 28 16.21 10.82 -4.23
CA TYR A 28 15.36 10.61 -3.07
C TYR A 28 13.99 11.26 -3.29
N ASP A 29 13.95 12.47 -3.84
CA ASP A 29 12.70 13.19 -4.12
C ASP A 29 11.80 12.43 -5.13
N GLU A 30 12.38 11.80 -6.15
CA GLU A 30 11.64 10.94 -7.08
C GLU A 30 11.10 9.67 -6.42
N VAL A 31 11.90 9.03 -5.54
CA VAL A 31 11.48 7.85 -4.78
C VAL A 31 10.33 8.19 -3.83
N GLU A 32 10.43 9.30 -3.10
CA GLU A 32 9.37 9.80 -2.21
C GLU A 32 8.08 10.11 -2.97
N ALA A 33 8.18 10.80 -4.11
CA ALA A 33 7.02 11.09 -4.96
C ALA A 33 6.33 9.81 -5.47
N GLY A 34 7.11 8.79 -5.84
CA GLY A 34 6.59 7.49 -6.27
C GLY A 34 5.85 6.75 -5.15
N ILE A 35 6.39 6.74 -3.93
CA ILE A 35 5.75 6.13 -2.77
C ILE A 35 4.44 6.84 -2.45
N ASN A 36 4.43 8.17 -2.45
CA ASN A 36 3.23 8.94 -2.10
C ASN A 36 2.04 8.59 -3.00
N LEU A 37 2.25 8.54 -4.31
CA LEU A 37 1.21 8.15 -5.27
C LEU A 37 0.76 6.69 -5.09
N CYS A 38 1.70 5.76 -4.92
CA CYS A 38 1.38 4.35 -4.73
C CYS A 38 0.67 4.09 -3.40
N PHE A 39 1.01 4.84 -2.35
CA PHE A 39 0.42 4.71 -1.03
C PHE A 39 -1.05 5.17 -1.02
N ASP A 40 -1.35 6.28 -1.69
CA ASP A 40 -2.74 6.76 -1.86
C ASP A 40 -3.62 5.71 -2.55
N GLN A 41 -3.11 5.11 -3.64
CA GLN A 41 -3.82 4.04 -4.36
C GLN A 41 -3.96 2.78 -3.51
N PHE A 42 -2.92 2.43 -2.74
CA PHE A 42 -2.93 1.29 -1.85
C PHE A 42 -4.00 1.43 -0.76
N VAL A 43 -4.06 2.58 -0.09
CA VAL A 43 -5.07 2.86 0.95
C VAL A 43 -6.47 2.80 0.36
N TYR A 44 -6.69 3.39 -0.81
CA TYR A 44 -7.98 3.33 -1.49
C TYR A 44 -8.40 1.88 -1.77
N LYS A 45 -7.54 1.09 -2.41
CA LYS A 45 -7.84 -0.32 -2.74
C LYS A 45 -8.00 -1.21 -1.52
N LEU A 46 -7.19 -1.00 -0.48
CA LEU A 46 -7.31 -1.73 0.78
C LEU A 46 -8.65 -1.41 1.45
N SER A 47 -9.05 -0.14 1.48
CA SER A 47 -10.33 0.28 2.07
C SER A 47 -11.53 -0.31 1.33
N GLU A 48 -11.49 -0.34 -0.02
CA GLU A 48 -12.52 -1.01 -0.83
C GLU A 48 -12.60 -2.51 -0.51
N GLN A 49 -11.46 -3.20 -0.41
CA GLN A 49 -11.42 -4.63 -0.12
C GLN A 49 -11.94 -4.96 1.30
N ILE A 50 -11.56 -4.16 2.29
CA ILE A 50 -12.06 -4.31 3.67
C ILE A 50 -13.57 -4.07 3.70
N LEU A 51 -14.04 -2.98 3.09
CA LEU A 51 -15.46 -2.66 3.05
C LEU A 51 -16.28 -3.72 2.31
N ALA A 52 -15.79 -4.21 1.17
CA ALA A 52 -16.41 -5.31 0.42
C ALA A 52 -16.44 -6.61 1.24
N HIS A 53 -15.39 -6.92 1.98
CA HIS A 53 -15.34 -8.10 2.86
C HIS A 53 -16.40 -8.00 3.98
N TYR A 54 -16.54 -6.84 4.62
CA TYR A 54 -17.58 -6.62 5.62
C TYR A 54 -18.99 -6.65 5.02
N ASN A 55 -19.21 -6.05 3.85
CA ASN A 55 -20.51 -6.04 3.17
C ASN A 55 -20.94 -7.43 2.68
N CYS A 56 -20.00 -8.26 2.22
CA CYS A 56 -20.27 -9.65 1.83
C CYS A 56 -20.62 -10.51 3.05
N THR A 57 -19.88 -10.34 4.15
CA THR A 57 -20.18 -11.02 5.42
C THR A 57 -21.56 -10.63 5.95
N ASN A 58 -21.96 -9.36 5.86
CA ASN A 58 -23.29 -8.89 6.27
C ASN A 58 -24.42 -9.40 5.36
N ASN A 59 -24.18 -9.52 4.04
CA ASN A 59 -25.17 -10.10 3.11
C ASN A 59 -25.37 -11.61 3.33
N ILE A 60 -24.33 -12.36 3.71
CA ILE A 60 -24.44 -13.78 4.06
C ILE A 60 -25.28 -13.96 5.33
N SER A 61 -25.14 -13.09 6.34
CA SER A 61 -25.98 -13.10 7.54
C SER A 61 -27.47 -12.90 7.24
N GLN A 62 -27.82 -12.14 6.20
CA GLN A 62 -29.20 -11.87 5.80
C GLN A 62 -29.80 -12.99 4.92
N GLN A 63 -28.97 -13.75 4.19
CA GLN A 63 -29.40 -14.92 3.42
C GLN A 63 -29.51 -16.22 4.23
N VAL A 64 -28.84 -16.31 5.39
CA VAL A 64 -28.96 -17.47 6.30
C VAL A 64 -30.14 -17.33 7.29
N PHE A 65 -30.75 -16.14 7.38
CA PHE A 65 -31.94 -15.86 8.21
C PHE A 65 -33.26 -15.75 7.43
N CYS A 66 -33.27 -16.13 6.14
CA CYS A 66 -34.49 -16.25 5.32
C CYS A 66 -34.74 -17.72 4.96
#